data_AF-A0A5C6VT10-F1
#
_entry.id   AF-A0A5C6VT10-F1
#
_cell.length_a   1.000
_cell.length_b   1.000
_cell.length_c   1.000
_cell.angle_alpha   90.00
_cell.angle_beta   90.00
_cell.angle_gamma   90.00
#
_symmetry.space_group_name_H-M   'P 1'
#
loop_
_entity.id
_entity.type
_entity.pdbx_description
1 polymer ?
#
loop_
_entity_poly.entity_id
_entity_poly.type
_entity_poly.pdbx_seq_one_letter_code
_entity_poly.pdbx_strand_id
1 'polypeptide(L)'
;MEPVMLAAAPLSADDLTALRRAKHELESPALTMKLASIVGAPMEKLISRMPSIASDKVNDATQLALRKCLQIALRTLGRPMGGAPLGVSDRPSNLLHKFAVATTGAAGGAFGLFALPVELPVTTTLMFRSICDIARSEAEDLASVDTQLQCLTVLGMGGTSKADDDADYGYFIMRGALAQAVSKASSEIATKGFTTHGSAALLRLLNTIASRFSVQVSEQIAAKSIPAIGAVLGAMVNTVFIDHFQQVAHGHFTVRRLERQYGTDAVQAAYQAIDVSLDG
;
A
#
# COMPACT_ATOMS: atom_id res chain seq x y z
N MET A 1 -42.28 -5.11 22.85
CA MET A 1 -40.90 -5.59 23.05
C MET A 1 -40.02 -4.69 22.22
N GLU A 2 -39.55 -3.59 22.81
CA GLU A 2 -38.66 -2.66 22.10
C GLU A 2 -37.29 -3.30 21.91
N PRO A 3 -36.66 -3.15 20.74
CA PRO A 3 -35.30 -3.60 20.54
C PRO A 3 -34.36 -2.69 21.34
N VAL A 4 -33.66 -3.27 22.32
CA VAL A 4 -32.54 -2.62 22.98
C VAL A 4 -31.47 -2.38 21.92
N MET A 5 -31.37 -1.14 21.43
CA MET A 5 -30.19 -0.66 20.72
C MET A 5 -29.03 -0.73 21.71
N LEU A 6 -28.19 -1.76 21.61
CA LEU A 6 -26.88 -1.72 22.25
C LEU A 6 -26.13 -0.53 21.65
N ALA A 7 -25.99 0.55 22.42
CA ALA A 7 -25.07 1.62 22.08
C ALA A 7 -23.69 1.00 21.84
N ALA A 8 -23.10 1.26 20.67
CA ALA A 8 -21.73 0.83 20.38
C ALA A 8 -20.83 1.29 21.53
N ALA A 9 -20.10 0.37 22.16
CA ALA A 9 -19.20 0.71 23.23
C ALA A 9 -18.19 1.75 22.73
N PRO A 10 -17.94 2.84 23.49
CA PRO A 10 -16.95 3.83 23.10
C PRO A 10 -15.57 3.17 22.98
N LEU A 11 -14.77 3.60 22.01
CA LEU A 11 -13.41 3.10 21.82
C LEU A 11 -12.59 3.29 23.12
N SER A 12 -11.77 2.30 23.47
CA SER A 12 -10.84 2.42 24.59
C SER A 12 -9.81 3.53 24.36
N ALA A 13 -9.16 4.02 25.43
CA ALA A 13 -8.12 5.05 25.31
C ALA A 13 -6.91 4.57 24.47
N ASP A 14 -6.54 3.30 24.62
CA ASP A 14 -5.46 2.69 23.83
C ASP A 14 -5.84 2.58 22.35
N ASP A 15 -7.09 2.22 22.06
CA ASP A 15 -7.60 2.12 20.69
C ASP A 15 -7.76 3.49 20.02
N LEU A 16 -8.15 4.53 20.77
CA LEU A 16 -8.13 5.90 20.28
C LEU A 16 -6.71 6.39 19.98
N THR A 17 -5.73 5.97 20.78
CA THR A 17 -4.32 6.29 20.54
C THR A 17 -3.81 5.56 19.29
N ALA A 18 -4.15 4.28 19.12
CA ALA A 18 -3.85 3.52 17.92
C ALA A 18 -4.51 4.14 16.68
N LEU A 19 -5.77 4.58 16.79
CA LEU A 19 -6.50 5.24 15.71
C LEU A 19 -5.89 6.59 15.33
N ARG A 20 -5.44 7.38 16.31
CA ARG A 20 -4.73 8.65 16.06
C ARG A 20 -3.42 8.41 15.30
N ARG A 21 -2.65 7.40 15.73
CA ARG A 21 -1.43 7.01 15.01
C ARG A 21 -1.74 6.54 13.58
N ALA A 22 -2.77 5.72 13.41
CA ALA A 22 -3.21 5.26 12.10
C ALA A 22 -3.60 6.42 11.19
N LYS A 23 -4.34 7.41 11.72
CA LYS A 23 -4.68 8.65 11.00
C LYS A 23 -3.43 9.40 10.56
N HIS A 24 -2.47 9.59 11.46
CA HIS A 24 -1.21 10.25 11.14
C HIS A 24 -0.42 9.49 10.05
N GLU A 25 -0.35 8.17 10.10
CA GLU A 25 0.34 7.36 9.10
C GLU A 25 -0.34 7.42 7.71
N LEU A 26 -1.68 7.43 7.69
CA LEU A 26 -2.50 7.47 6.47
C LEU A 26 -2.61 8.87 5.83
N GLU A 27 -2.54 9.92 6.64
CA GLU A 27 -2.59 11.33 6.20
C GLU A 27 -1.21 11.98 6.20
N SER A 28 -0.14 11.19 6.38
CA SER A 28 1.25 11.65 6.29
C SER A 28 1.56 12.26 4.92
N PRO A 29 2.62 13.09 4.80
CA PRO A 29 2.94 13.77 3.54
C PRO A 29 3.01 12.81 2.34
N ALA A 30 2.49 13.28 1.20
CA ALA A 30 2.51 12.54 -0.05
C ALA A 30 3.92 12.00 -0.37
N LEU A 31 3.98 10.83 -1.00
CA LEU A 31 5.24 10.22 -1.46
C LEU A 31 6.08 11.21 -2.28
N THR A 32 5.42 12.00 -3.13
CA THR A 32 5.99 13.09 -3.93
C THR A 32 6.81 14.06 -3.09
N MET A 33 6.27 14.49 -1.93
CA MET A 33 6.92 15.41 -1.01
C MET A 33 8.11 14.75 -0.29
N LYS A 34 7.94 13.49 0.13
CA LYS A 34 9.03 12.70 0.75
C LYS A 34 10.19 12.46 -0.22
N LEU A 35 9.91 12.29 -1.51
CA LEU A 35 10.95 12.15 -2.55
C LEU A 35 11.58 13.50 -2.89
N ALA A 36 10.79 14.57 -3.01
CA ALA A 36 11.29 15.92 -3.29
C ALA A 36 12.27 16.41 -2.20
N SER A 37 12.03 16.10 -0.93
CA SER A 37 12.92 16.49 0.18
C SER A 37 14.31 15.85 0.09
N ILE A 38 14.40 14.63 -0.44
CA ILE A 38 15.66 13.90 -0.60
C ILE A 38 16.39 14.33 -1.88
N VAL A 39 15.62 14.52 -2.95
CA VAL A 39 16.16 14.82 -4.29
C VAL A 39 16.47 16.32 -4.44
N GLY A 40 15.89 17.18 -3.60
CA GLY A 40 16.09 18.63 -3.62
C GLY A 40 15.42 19.33 -4.81
N ALA A 41 14.45 18.68 -5.46
CA ALA A 41 13.80 19.21 -6.65
C ALA A 41 12.30 18.83 -6.73
N PRO A 42 11.43 19.68 -7.31
CA PRO A 42 10.02 19.38 -7.48
C PRO A 42 9.81 18.19 -8.43
N MET A 43 9.12 17.14 -7.96
CA MET A 43 8.92 15.90 -8.73
C MET A 43 8.16 16.15 -10.03
N GLU A 44 7.24 17.11 -10.08
CA GLU A 44 6.52 17.50 -11.29
C GLU A 44 7.45 17.93 -12.41
N LYS A 45 8.51 18.67 -12.05
CA LYS A 45 9.49 19.16 -13.01
C LYS A 45 10.38 18.03 -13.54
N LEU A 46 10.59 16.98 -12.75
CA LEU A 46 11.31 15.79 -13.19
C LEU A 46 10.44 14.90 -14.07
N ILE A 47 9.17 14.69 -13.69
CA ILE A 47 8.20 13.88 -14.45
C ILE A 47 7.91 14.52 -15.81
N SER A 48 7.69 15.84 -15.87
CA SER A 48 7.46 16.56 -17.14
C SER A 48 8.66 16.53 -18.10
N ARG A 49 9.86 16.21 -17.62
CA ARG A 49 11.06 16.03 -18.44
C ARG A 49 11.32 14.58 -18.82
N MET A 50 10.49 13.65 -18.35
CA MET A 50 10.63 12.23 -18.65
C MET A 50 10.17 11.96 -20.09
N PRO A 51 10.91 11.16 -20.89
CA PRO A 51 10.49 10.79 -22.24
C PRO A 51 9.17 10.00 -22.23
N SER A 52 8.27 10.25 -23.18
CA SER A 52 6.97 9.55 -23.28
C SER A 52 7.08 8.03 -23.43
N ILE A 53 8.18 7.52 -23.98
CA ILE A 53 8.45 6.07 -24.08
C ILE A 53 8.61 5.42 -22.69
N ALA A 54 8.95 6.20 -21.67
CA ALA A 54 9.05 5.71 -20.30
C ALA A 54 7.66 5.49 -19.67
N SER A 55 6.64 6.31 -19.99
CA SER A 55 5.33 6.20 -19.34
C SER A 55 4.59 4.90 -19.70
N ASP A 56 4.64 4.49 -20.97
CA ASP A 56 3.98 3.25 -21.42
C ASP A 56 4.64 2.01 -20.81
N LYS A 57 5.98 1.98 -20.81
CA LYS A 57 6.75 0.89 -20.18
C LYS A 57 6.55 0.82 -18.67
N VAL A 58 6.36 1.96 -18.01
CA VAL A 58 6.05 2.02 -16.58
C VAL A 58 4.70 1.38 -16.30
N ASN A 59 3.68 1.69 -17.10
CA ASN A 59 2.35 1.10 -16.94
C ASN A 59 2.42 -0.44 -17.10
N ASP A 60 3.10 -0.92 -18.14
CA ASP A 60 3.28 -2.37 -18.38
C ASP A 60 4.02 -3.07 -17.23
N ALA A 61 5.13 -2.48 -16.76
CA ALA A 61 5.89 -3.01 -15.64
C ALA A 61 5.07 -3.03 -14.34
N THR A 62 4.28 -1.98 -14.11
CA THR A 62 3.37 -1.85 -12.96
C THR A 62 2.30 -2.95 -13.00
N GLN A 63 1.65 -3.14 -14.14
CA GLN A 63 0.65 -4.21 -14.32
C GLN A 63 1.26 -5.60 -14.12
N LEU A 64 2.46 -5.83 -14.66
CA LEU A 64 3.17 -7.10 -14.47
C LEU A 64 3.48 -7.35 -12.99
N ALA A 65 3.98 -6.34 -12.28
CA ALA A 65 4.29 -6.43 -10.86
C ALA A 65 3.03 -6.74 -10.03
N LEU A 66 1.92 -6.02 -10.27
CA LEU A 66 0.65 -6.25 -9.56
C LEU A 66 0.06 -7.64 -9.86
N ARG A 67 0.16 -8.12 -11.10
CA ARG A 67 -0.23 -9.49 -11.46
C ARG A 67 0.64 -10.52 -10.72
N LYS A 68 1.93 -10.27 -10.55
CA LYS A 68 2.83 -11.13 -9.75
C LYS A 68 2.44 -11.13 -8.28
N CYS A 69 2.17 -9.98 -7.69
CA CYS A 69 1.69 -9.87 -6.30
C CYS A 69 0.38 -10.64 -6.10
N LEU A 70 -0.57 -10.48 -7.01
CA LEU A 70 -1.82 -11.24 -7.00
C LEU A 70 -1.57 -12.75 -7.13
N GLN A 71 -0.71 -13.18 -8.07
CA GLN A 71 -0.36 -14.61 -8.21
C GLN A 71 0.24 -15.17 -6.91
N ILE A 72 1.08 -14.39 -6.22
CA ILE A 72 1.67 -14.77 -4.94
C ILE A 72 0.57 -14.89 -3.88
N ALA A 73 -0.28 -13.88 -3.73
CA ALA A 73 -1.41 -13.89 -2.80
C ALA A 73 -2.31 -15.12 -3.03
N LEU A 74 -2.75 -15.33 -4.26
CA LEU A 74 -3.66 -16.42 -4.59
C LEU A 74 -3.01 -17.80 -4.46
N ARG A 75 -1.71 -17.95 -4.73
CA ARG A 75 -0.98 -19.21 -4.48
C ARG A 75 -0.86 -19.56 -3.00
N THR A 76 -1.04 -18.56 -2.12
CA THR A 76 -1.06 -18.75 -0.67
C THR A 76 -2.47 -18.92 -0.11
N LEU A 77 -3.54 -18.89 -0.92
CA LEU A 77 -4.87 -19.28 -0.46
C LEU A 77 -4.88 -20.73 0.04
N GLY A 78 -5.31 -20.94 1.29
CA GLY A 78 -5.34 -22.26 1.92
C GLY A 78 -3.99 -22.81 2.40
N ARG A 79 -2.92 -22.00 2.35
CA ARG A 79 -1.64 -22.28 3.02
C ARG A 79 -1.27 -21.08 3.89
N PRO A 80 -0.75 -21.28 5.11
CA PRO A 80 -0.18 -20.17 5.84
C PRO A 80 0.87 -19.49 4.96
N MET A 81 0.74 -18.19 4.72
CA MET A 81 1.84 -17.37 4.21
C MET A 81 2.85 -17.25 5.36
N GLY A 82 3.53 -18.35 5.65
CA GLY A 82 4.09 -18.59 6.97
C GLY A 82 4.61 -20.02 7.08
N GLY A 83 5.44 -20.43 6.12
CA GLY A 83 6.39 -21.51 6.33
C GLY A 83 7.53 -21.06 7.25
N ALA A 84 7.21 -20.43 8.37
CA ALA A 84 8.18 -20.16 9.41
C ALA A 84 7.83 -21.06 10.61
N PRO A 85 8.80 -21.80 11.17
CA PRO A 85 8.56 -22.72 12.28
C PRO A 85 7.93 -22.01 13.47
N LEU A 86 7.19 -22.76 14.30
CA LEU A 86 6.76 -22.36 15.64
C LEU A 86 7.90 -21.59 16.36
N GLY A 87 7.76 -20.26 16.50
CA GLY A 87 8.77 -19.41 17.13
C GLY A 87 8.99 -18.01 16.53
N VAL A 88 8.25 -17.57 15.51
CA VAL A 88 8.45 -16.21 14.94
C VAL A 88 7.68 -15.14 15.73
N SER A 89 8.44 -14.16 16.22
CA SER A 89 8.00 -12.89 16.82
C SER A 89 6.67 -12.34 16.28
N ASP A 90 5.80 -11.89 17.18
CA ASP A 90 4.51 -11.22 16.87
C ASP A 90 4.69 -9.94 16.05
N ARG A 91 5.89 -9.33 16.07
CA ARG A 91 6.19 -8.09 15.34
C ARG A 91 6.56 -8.36 13.88
N PRO A 92 6.12 -7.50 12.94
CA PRO A 92 6.49 -7.61 11.52
C PRO A 92 7.96 -7.28 11.32
N SER A 93 8.58 -7.94 10.34
CA SER A 93 10.00 -7.84 10.02
C SER A 93 10.36 -6.60 9.19
N ASN A 94 9.83 -5.43 9.59
CA ASN A 94 9.90 -4.18 8.82
C ASN A 94 11.32 -3.81 8.40
N LEU A 95 12.31 -3.99 9.28
CA LEU A 95 13.72 -3.68 9.03
C LEU A 95 14.35 -4.59 7.97
N LEU A 96 14.01 -5.88 7.97
CA LEU A 96 14.53 -6.83 6.96
C LEU A 96 13.96 -6.50 5.58
N HIS A 97 12.66 -6.20 5.50
CA HIS A 97 12.03 -5.77 4.26
C HIS A 97 12.60 -4.45 3.74
N LYS A 98 12.80 -3.46 4.63
CA LYS A 98 13.42 -2.17 4.29
C LYS A 98 14.84 -2.35 3.77
N PHE A 99 15.65 -3.21 4.38
CA PHE A 99 16.99 -3.52 3.91
C PHE A 99 17.00 -4.24 2.54
N ALA A 100 16.13 -5.23 2.35
CA ALA A 100 16.03 -5.96 1.09
C ALA A 100 15.62 -5.01 -0.07
N VAL A 101 14.64 -4.14 0.17
CA VAL A 101 14.20 -3.12 -0.80
C VAL A 101 15.28 -2.06 -1.04
N ALA A 102 15.98 -1.59 0.00
CA ALA A 102 17.10 -0.67 -0.17
C ALA A 102 18.20 -1.28 -1.06
N THR A 103 18.44 -2.59 -0.92
CA THR A 103 19.42 -3.33 -1.73
C THR A 103 18.99 -3.43 -3.20
N THR A 104 17.72 -3.73 -3.49
CA THR A 104 17.23 -3.71 -4.87
C THR A 104 17.34 -2.31 -5.47
N GLY A 105 17.16 -1.29 -4.64
CA GLY A 105 17.40 0.10 -5.02
C GLY A 105 18.84 0.47 -5.28
N ALA A 106 19.77 -0.07 -4.51
CA ALA A 106 21.19 0.12 -4.76
C ALA A 106 21.58 -0.46 -6.13
N ALA A 107 21.12 -1.68 -6.41
CA ALA A 107 21.33 -2.31 -7.71
C ALA A 107 20.66 -1.52 -8.85
N GLY A 108 19.40 -1.12 -8.68
CA GLY A 108 18.66 -0.29 -9.63
C GLY A 108 19.33 1.05 -9.93
N GLY A 109 19.79 1.75 -8.90
CA GLY A 109 20.50 3.02 -9.03
C GLY A 109 21.90 2.89 -9.66
N ALA A 110 22.56 1.73 -9.55
CA ALA A 110 23.84 1.48 -10.20
C ALA A 110 23.71 1.24 -11.71
N PHE A 111 22.65 0.53 -12.12
CA PHE A 111 22.38 0.18 -13.52
C PHE A 111 21.39 1.12 -14.22
N GLY A 112 20.81 2.07 -13.48
CA GLY A 112 19.87 3.08 -13.97
C GLY A 112 18.61 2.48 -14.60
N LEU A 113 18.10 3.14 -15.64
CA LEU A 113 16.86 2.75 -16.33
C LEU A 113 16.89 1.34 -16.93
N PHE A 114 18.09 0.77 -17.17
CA PHE A 114 18.24 -0.58 -17.71
C PHE A 114 17.85 -1.68 -16.70
N ALA A 115 17.90 -1.39 -15.39
CA ALA A 115 17.48 -2.34 -14.36
C ALA A 115 15.97 -2.34 -14.09
N LEU A 116 15.24 -1.31 -14.53
CA LEU A 116 13.80 -1.15 -14.22
C LEU A 116 12.93 -2.36 -14.53
N PRO A 117 13.10 -3.09 -15.66
CA PRO A 117 12.25 -4.25 -15.97
C PRO A 117 12.35 -5.38 -14.93
N VAL A 118 13.46 -5.45 -14.19
CA VAL A 118 13.70 -6.46 -13.15
C VAL A 118 13.53 -5.86 -11.76
N GLU A 119 14.07 -4.66 -11.52
CA GLU A 119 14.01 -3.97 -10.23
C GLU A 119 12.56 -3.76 -9.80
N LEU A 120 11.69 -3.26 -10.67
CA LEU A 120 10.32 -2.90 -10.31
C LEU A 120 9.49 -4.11 -9.85
N PRO A 121 9.39 -5.22 -10.62
CA PRO A 121 8.65 -6.38 -10.15
C PRO A 121 9.21 -6.98 -8.85
N VAL A 122 10.53 -7.03 -8.69
CA VAL A 122 11.17 -7.59 -7.49
C VAL A 122 10.89 -6.71 -6.27
N THR A 123 11.15 -5.41 -6.40
CA THR A 123 10.94 -4.41 -5.34
C THR A 123 9.47 -4.36 -4.91
N THR A 124 8.55 -4.32 -5.88
CA THR A 124 7.10 -4.31 -5.59
C THR A 124 6.67 -5.59 -4.88
N THR A 125 7.23 -6.75 -5.27
CA THR A 125 6.96 -8.02 -4.59
C THR A 125 7.45 -8.02 -3.14
N LEU A 126 8.63 -7.46 -2.88
CA LEU A 126 9.17 -7.33 -1.51
C LEU A 126 8.31 -6.38 -0.66
N MET A 127 7.85 -5.27 -1.23
CA MET A 127 6.93 -4.35 -0.56
C MET A 127 5.59 -5.02 -0.27
N PHE A 128 5.01 -5.71 -1.25
CA PHE A 128 3.78 -6.47 -1.07
C PHE A 128 3.91 -7.50 0.05
N ARG A 129 5.02 -8.23 0.12
CA ARG A 129 5.29 -9.17 1.21
C ARG A 129 5.38 -8.47 2.57
N SER A 130 6.00 -7.30 2.63
CA SER A 130 6.02 -6.48 3.86
C SER A 130 4.62 -6.04 4.28
N ILE A 131 3.76 -5.67 3.32
CA ILE A 131 2.36 -5.30 3.59
C ILE A 131 1.60 -6.50 4.17
N CYS A 132 1.78 -7.71 3.61
CA CYS A 132 1.17 -8.92 4.16
C CYS A 132 1.66 -9.25 5.57
N ASP A 133 2.96 -9.07 5.87
CA ASP A 133 3.49 -9.29 7.23
C ASP A 133 2.90 -8.30 8.24
N ILE A 134 2.68 -7.04 7.84
CA ILE A 134 1.98 -6.04 8.65
C ILE A 134 0.51 -6.43 8.88
N ALA A 135 -0.21 -6.83 7.83
CA ALA A 135 -1.59 -7.29 7.94
C ALA A 135 -1.72 -8.44 8.95
N ARG A 136 -0.81 -9.42 8.88
CA ARG A 136 -0.73 -10.53 9.85
C ARG A 136 -0.49 -10.03 11.28
N SER A 137 0.39 -9.05 11.47
CA SER A 137 0.66 -8.48 12.80
C SER A 137 -0.54 -7.74 13.40
N GLU A 138 -1.44 -7.23 12.55
CA GLU A 138 -2.73 -6.65 12.93
C GLU A 138 -3.88 -7.68 13.00
N ALA A 139 -3.51 -8.96 13.10
CA ALA A 139 -4.40 -10.12 13.23
C ALA A 139 -5.35 -10.33 12.03
N GLU A 140 -4.96 -9.91 10.82
CA GLU A 140 -5.67 -10.32 9.61
C GLU A 140 -5.35 -11.76 9.22
N ASP A 141 -6.34 -12.46 8.66
CA ASP A 141 -6.16 -13.80 8.12
C ASP A 141 -5.67 -13.73 6.66
N LEU A 142 -4.37 -13.99 6.44
CA LEU A 142 -3.78 -14.02 5.10
C LEU A 142 -4.31 -15.17 4.22
N ALA A 143 -5.04 -16.14 4.76
CA ALA A 143 -5.75 -17.14 3.98
C ALA A 143 -7.10 -16.63 3.44
N SER A 144 -7.57 -15.47 3.91
CA SER A 144 -8.77 -14.82 3.40
C SER A 144 -8.50 -14.09 2.09
N VAL A 145 -9.36 -14.32 1.09
CA VAL A 145 -9.35 -13.55 -0.17
C VAL A 145 -9.51 -12.06 0.10
N ASP A 146 -10.36 -11.67 1.06
CA ASP A 146 -10.57 -10.26 1.40
C ASP A 146 -9.27 -9.62 1.85
N THR A 147 -8.60 -10.18 2.87
CA THR A 147 -7.32 -9.67 3.38
C THR A 147 -6.25 -9.57 2.29
N GLN A 148 -6.16 -10.57 1.41
CA GLN A 148 -5.21 -10.56 0.29
C GLN A 148 -5.49 -9.42 -0.69
N LEU A 149 -6.76 -9.17 -0.99
CA LEU A 149 -7.15 -8.02 -1.83
C LEU A 149 -6.90 -6.69 -1.11
N GLN A 150 -7.08 -6.62 0.20
CA GLN A 150 -6.73 -5.42 1.00
C GLN A 150 -5.22 -5.17 1.02
N CYS A 151 -4.38 -6.21 1.03
CA CYS A 151 -2.94 -6.02 0.86
C CYS A 151 -2.60 -5.39 -0.51
N LEU A 152 -3.38 -5.70 -1.56
CA LEU A 152 -3.20 -5.08 -2.88
C LEU A 152 -3.74 -3.64 -2.91
N THR A 153 -4.84 -3.33 -2.22
CA THR A 153 -5.36 -1.96 -2.16
C THR A 153 -4.39 -1.00 -1.50
N VAL A 154 -3.54 -1.45 -0.56
CA VAL A 154 -2.46 -0.62 0.01
C VAL A 154 -1.55 -0.04 -1.06
N LEU A 155 -1.24 -0.79 -2.13
CA LEU A 155 -0.47 -0.29 -3.27
C LEU A 155 -1.21 0.82 -4.05
N GLY A 156 -2.54 0.78 -4.05
CA GLY A 156 -3.40 1.79 -4.66
C GLY A 156 -3.71 3.00 -3.77
N MET A 157 -3.65 2.83 -2.44
CA MET A 157 -3.90 3.91 -1.46
C MET A 157 -2.69 4.82 -1.27
N GLY A 158 -1.48 4.37 -1.61
CA GLY A 158 -0.26 5.16 -1.47
C GLY A 158 -0.11 6.35 -2.43
N GLY A 159 -1.06 6.56 -3.36
CA GLY A 159 -0.97 7.62 -4.36
C GLY A 159 -2.01 8.69 -4.10
N THR A 160 -1.56 9.88 -3.71
CA THR A 160 -2.40 11.09 -3.69
C THR A 160 -2.31 11.72 -5.08
N SER A 161 -3.44 11.88 -5.75
CA SER A 161 -3.47 12.75 -6.93
C SER A 161 -3.60 14.21 -6.45
N LYS A 162 -3.24 15.20 -7.28
CA LYS A 162 -3.48 16.63 -6.97
C LYS A 162 -4.95 16.98 -6.69
N ALA A 163 -5.89 16.09 -7.00
CA ALA A 163 -7.30 16.24 -6.67
C ALA A 163 -7.62 15.79 -5.22
N ASP A 164 -6.68 15.12 -4.54
CA ASP A 164 -6.81 14.62 -3.16
C ASP A 164 -6.15 15.54 -2.12
N ASP A 165 -5.41 16.57 -2.53
CA ASP A 165 -4.75 17.54 -1.62
C ASP A 165 -5.75 18.46 -0.89
N ASP A 166 -7.00 18.55 -1.38
CA ASP A 166 -7.99 19.53 -0.93
C ASP A 166 -9.11 18.93 -0.06
N ALA A 167 -8.96 17.70 0.43
CA ALA A 167 -10.01 17.02 1.19
C ALA A 167 -9.50 16.45 2.53
N ASP A 168 -10.09 16.96 3.63
CA ASP A 168 -10.00 16.46 5.02
C ASP A 168 -10.44 14.97 5.21
N TYR A 169 -10.65 14.22 4.12
CA TYR A 169 -11.20 12.86 4.11
C TYR A 169 -10.50 11.90 3.13
N GLY A 170 -9.25 12.17 2.74
CA GLY A 170 -8.52 11.43 1.69
C GLY A 170 -8.52 9.89 1.87
N TYR A 171 -8.25 9.39 3.07
CA TYR A 171 -8.18 7.94 3.32
C TYR A 171 -9.53 7.22 3.14
N PHE A 172 -10.60 7.68 3.82
CA PHE A 172 -11.90 7.01 3.75
C PHE A 172 -12.55 7.13 2.35
N ILE A 173 -12.30 8.24 1.63
CA ILE A 173 -12.70 8.40 0.23
C ILE A 173 -11.99 7.35 -0.65
N MET A 174 -10.66 7.25 -0.54
CA MET A 174 -9.87 6.30 -1.31
C MET A 174 -10.28 4.85 -0.99
N ARG A 175 -10.44 4.53 0.29
CA ARG A 175 -10.89 3.21 0.75
C ARG A 175 -12.28 2.88 0.21
N GLY A 176 -13.21 3.84 0.25
CA GLY A 176 -14.55 3.70 -0.30
C GLY A 176 -14.55 3.44 -1.82
N ALA A 177 -13.71 4.15 -2.56
CA ALA A 177 -13.57 3.97 -4.01
C ALA A 177 -13.09 2.56 -4.39
N LEU A 178 -12.23 1.95 -3.56
CA LEU A 178 -11.72 0.59 -3.79
C LEU A 178 -12.63 -0.51 -3.20
N ALA A 179 -13.40 -0.21 -2.15
CA ALA A 179 -14.20 -1.20 -1.42
C ALA A 179 -15.18 -1.97 -2.32
N GLN A 180 -15.85 -1.28 -3.25
CA GLN A 180 -16.79 -1.94 -4.17
C GLN A 180 -16.07 -2.89 -5.14
N ALA A 181 -14.88 -2.51 -5.62
CA ALA A 181 -14.08 -3.34 -6.51
C ALA A 181 -13.54 -4.58 -5.77
N VAL A 182 -13.12 -4.43 -4.51
CA VAL A 182 -12.72 -5.55 -3.64
C VAL A 182 -13.88 -6.50 -3.38
N SER A 183 -15.04 -5.99 -2.96
CA SER A 183 -16.23 -6.81 -2.68
C SER A 183 -16.70 -7.60 -3.91
N LYS A 184 -16.69 -6.98 -5.10
CA LYS A 184 -17.02 -7.68 -6.36
C LYS A 184 -15.98 -8.74 -6.69
N ALA A 185 -14.69 -8.44 -6.51
CA ALA A 185 -13.62 -9.40 -6.80
C ALA A 185 -13.63 -10.59 -5.83
N SER A 186 -13.86 -10.37 -4.53
CA SER A 186 -13.94 -11.44 -3.53
C SER A 186 -15.16 -12.34 -3.77
N SER A 187 -16.33 -11.76 -4.05
CA SER A 187 -17.54 -12.50 -4.39
C SER A 187 -17.37 -13.33 -5.67
N GLU A 188 -16.72 -12.76 -6.70
CA GLU A 188 -16.48 -13.48 -7.94
C GLU A 188 -15.49 -14.64 -7.76
N ILE A 189 -14.43 -14.47 -6.96
CA ILE A 189 -13.50 -15.55 -6.62
C ILE A 189 -14.19 -16.65 -5.81
N ALA A 190 -15.04 -16.29 -4.84
CA ALA A 190 -15.76 -17.26 -4.02
C ALA A 190 -16.75 -18.10 -4.84
N THR A 191 -17.37 -17.52 -5.86
CA THR A 191 -18.41 -18.19 -6.68
C THR A 191 -17.84 -18.93 -7.89
N LYS A 192 -16.82 -18.39 -8.55
CA LYS A 192 -16.28 -18.94 -9.82
C LYS A 192 -14.90 -19.58 -9.67
N GLY A 193 -14.27 -19.47 -8.50
CA GLY A 193 -12.89 -19.84 -8.29
C GLY A 193 -11.91 -18.91 -9.03
N PHE A 194 -10.62 -19.20 -8.89
CA PHE A 194 -9.58 -18.51 -9.64
C PHE A 194 -9.29 -19.24 -10.96
N THR A 195 -9.55 -18.58 -12.09
CA THR A 195 -9.19 -19.10 -13.42
C THR A 195 -7.97 -18.36 -13.98
N THR A 196 -7.17 -19.05 -14.78
CA THR A 196 -5.89 -18.57 -15.35
C THR A 196 -6.01 -17.30 -16.20
N HIS A 197 -7.22 -16.94 -16.63
CA HIS A 197 -7.51 -15.72 -17.41
C HIS A 197 -8.03 -14.54 -16.57
N GLY A 198 -8.11 -14.67 -15.24
CA GLY A 198 -8.52 -13.62 -14.31
C GLY A 198 -10.03 -13.37 -14.32
N SER A 199 -10.62 -13.21 -13.14
CA SER A 199 -12.02 -12.79 -13.04
C SER A 199 -12.17 -11.32 -13.46
N ALA A 200 -13.26 -10.98 -14.15
CA ALA A 200 -13.41 -9.64 -14.74
C ALA A 200 -13.42 -8.53 -13.67
N ALA A 201 -13.99 -8.80 -12.48
CA ALA A 201 -13.93 -7.87 -11.36
C ALA A 201 -12.51 -7.71 -10.80
N LEU A 202 -11.73 -8.80 -10.74
CA LEU A 202 -10.35 -8.75 -10.27
C LEU A 202 -9.44 -8.01 -11.24
N LEU A 203 -9.60 -8.20 -12.55
CA LEU A 203 -8.88 -7.43 -13.55
C LEU A 203 -9.21 -5.93 -13.47
N ARG A 204 -10.48 -5.58 -13.22
CA ARG A 204 -10.87 -4.18 -12.99
C ARG A 204 -10.22 -3.62 -11.74
N LEU A 205 -10.25 -4.34 -10.62
CA LEU A 205 -9.59 -3.94 -9.38
C LEU A 205 -8.08 -3.72 -9.61
N LEU A 206 -7.41 -4.67 -10.27
CA LEU A 206 -6.01 -4.56 -10.61
C LEU A 206 -5.71 -3.34 -11.49
N ASN A 207 -6.54 -3.05 -12.49
CA ASN A 207 -6.36 -1.88 -13.34
C ASN A 207 -6.54 -0.57 -12.55
N THR A 208 -7.51 -0.51 -11.62
CA THR A 208 -7.70 0.65 -10.74
C THR A 208 -6.53 0.86 -9.78
N ILE A 209 -5.94 -0.23 -9.27
CA ILE A 209 -4.72 -0.15 -8.46
C ILE A 209 -3.54 0.26 -9.34
N ALA A 210 -3.39 -0.34 -10.53
CA ALA A 210 -2.31 -0.06 -11.47
C ALA A 210 -2.27 1.40 -11.89
N SER A 211 -3.42 2.03 -12.17
CA SER A 211 -3.49 3.43 -12.57
C SER A 211 -3.01 4.39 -11.48
N ARG A 212 -3.14 4.02 -10.20
CA ARG A 212 -2.67 4.82 -9.06
C ARG A 212 -1.23 4.50 -8.69
N PHE A 213 -0.87 3.22 -8.73
CA PHE A 213 0.47 2.77 -8.41
C PHE A 213 1.48 3.22 -9.48
N SER A 214 1.08 3.28 -10.75
CA SER A 214 1.95 3.75 -11.84
C SER A 214 2.38 5.22 -11.67
N VAL A 215 1.57 6.06 -11.02
CA VAL A 215 1.93 7.44 -10.68
C VAL A 215 3.11 7.45 -9.70
N GLN A 216 3.00 6.67 -8.62
CA GLN A 216 4.06 6.55 -7.60
C GLN A 216 5.33 5.91 -8.17
N VAL A 217 5.18 4.89 -9.02
CA VAL A 217 6.33 4.29 -9.74
C VAL A 217 6.99 5.32 -10.68
N SER A 218 6.20 6.17 -11.34
CA SER A 218 6.72 7.25 -12.18
C SER A 218 7.51 8.27 -11.36
N GLU A 219 7.02 8.67 -10.18
CA GLU A 219 7.75 9.52 -9.23
C GLU A 219 9.07 8.88 -8.80
N GLN A 220 9.04 7.58 -8.48
CA GLN A 220 10.22 6.82 -8.11
C GLN A 220 11.28 6.82 -9.23
N ILE A 221 10.85 6.63 -10.47
CA ILE A 221 11.74 6.64 -11.63
C ILE A 221 12.25 8.05 -11.90
N ALA A 222 11.39 9.06 -11.79
CA ALA A 222 11.76 10.46 -11.96
C ALA A 222 12.86 10.85 -10.96
N ALA A 223 12.68 10.50 -9.67
CA ALA A 223 13.67 10.70 -8.63
C ALA A 223 15.02 10.04 -8.95
N LYS A 224 15.01 8.83 -9.52
CA LYS A 224 16.21 8.08 -9.94
C LYS A 224 16.82 8.54 -11.27
N SER A 225 16.13 9.39 -12.04
CA SER A 225 16.57 9.84 -13.36
C SER A 225 17.58 10.98 -13.30
N ILE A 226 17.88 11.53 -12.12
CA ILE A 226 18.95 12.52 -11.96
C ILE A 226 20.30 11.86 -12.25
N PRO A 227 21.05 12.28 -13.29
CA PRO A 227 22.25 11.58 -13.78
C PRO A 227 23.49 11.62 -12.86
N ALA A 228 23.37 12.09 -11.62
CA ALA A 228 24.51 12.46 -10.79
C ALA A 228 24.68 11.65 -9.49
N ILE A 229 23.73 10.77 -9.12
CA ILE A 229 23.80 10.04 -7.85
C ILE A 229 23.24 8.62 -8.05
N GLY A 230 24.14 7.62 -8.09
CA GLY A 230 23.86 6.23 -8.46
C GLY A 230 23.23 5.38 -7.34
N ALA A 231 23.86 4.24 -7.01
CA ALA A 231 23.35 3.24 -6.06
C ALA A 231 22.84 3.81 -4.72
N VAL A 232 23.52 4.82 -4.15
CA VAL A 232 23.11 5.43 -2.86
C VAL A 232 21.75 6.12 -2.97
N LEU A 233 21.50 6.90 -4.02
CA LEU A 233 20.20 7.53 -4.25
C LEU A 233 19.14 6.48 -4.55
N GLY A 234 19.47 5.47 -5.36
CA GLY A 234 18.56 4.36 -5.64
C GLY A 234 18.12 3.61 -4.37
N ALA A 235 19.03 3.42 -3.42
CA ALA A 235 18.75 2.85 -2.10
C ALA A 235 17.87 3.79 -1.25
N MET A 236 18.18 5.08 -1.18
CA MET A 236 17.39 6.07 -0.43
C MET A 236 15.95 6.18 -0.97
N VAL A 237 15.80 6.31 -2.29
CA VAL A 237 14.48 6.37 -2.95
C VAL A 237 13.66 5.12 -2.63
N ASN A 238 14.26 3.93 -2.74
CA ASN A 238 13.56 2.69 -2.39
C ASN A 238 13.23 2.59 -0.90
N THR A 239 14.11 3.10 -0.04
CA THR A 239 13.88 3.17 1.42
C THR A 239 12.68 4.03 1.76
N VAL A 240 12.52 5.18 1.10
CA VAL A 240 11.35 6.06 1.27
C VAL A 240 10.09 5.41 0.77
N PHE A 241 10.19 4.74 -0.37
CA PHE A 241 9.05 4.08 -1.00
C PHE A 241 8.52 2.91 -0.14
N ILE A 242 9.39 2.06 0.42
CA ILE A 242 8.94 1.01 1.36
C ILE A 242 8.41 1.60 2.67
N ASP A 243 9.04 2.65 3.19
CA ASP A 243 8.60 3.31 4.44
C ASP A 243 7.18 3.86 4.28
N HIS A 244 6.90 4.50 3.13
CA HIS A 244 5.58 4.97 2.77
C HIS A 244 4.53 3.85 2.75
N PHE A 245 4.80 2.74 2.06
CA PHE A 245 3.84 1.62 2.02
C PHE A 245 3.68 0.90 3.35
N GLN A 246 4.73 0.87 4.19
CA GLN A 246 4.62 0.34 5.54
C GLN A 246 3.72 1.23 6.41
N GLN A 247 3.86 2.56 6.33
CA GLN A 247 2.99 3.52 7.03
C GLN A 247 1.52 3.33 6.60
N VAL A 248 1.25 3.31 5.30
CA VAL A 248 -0.12 3.09 4.79
C VAL A 248 -0.67 1.74 5.24
N ALA A 249 0.15 0.67 5.24
CA ALA A 249 -0.28 -0.64 5.71
C ALA A 249 -0.62 -0.64 7.21
N HIS A 250 0.25 -0.09 8.07
CA HIS A 250 0.01 -0.01 9.51
C HIS A 250 -1.27 0.73 9.82
N GLY A 251 -1.46 1.92 9.23
CA GLY A 251 -2.68 2.68 9.43
C GLY A 251 -3.93 1.97 8.90
N HIS A 252 -3.88 1.43 7.68
CA HIS A 252 -5.02 0.74 7.08
C HIS A 252 -5.46 -0.49 7.88
N PHE A 253 -4.51 -1.34 8.27
CA PHE A 253 -4.82 -2.56 9.01
C PHE A 253 -5.15 -2.30 10.48
N THR A 254 -4.62 -1.22 11.09
CA THR A 254 -5.06 -0.74 12.41
C THR A 254 -6.54 -0.32 12.35
N VAL A 255 -6.93 0.48 11.36
CA VAL A 255 -8.34 0.88 11.19
C VAL A 255 -9.22 -0.36 11.03
N ARG A 256 -8.85 -1.31 10.16
CA ARG A 256 -9.62 -2.54 9.97
C ARG A 256 -9.72 -3.40 11.23
N ARG A 257 -8.66 -3.49 12.03
CA ARG A 257 -8.66 -4.19 13.33
C ARG A 257 -9.69 -3.56 14.27
N LEU A 258 -9.69 -2.24 14.38
CA LEU A 258 -10.65 -1.51 15.21
C LEU A 258 -12.08 -1.66 14.68
N GLU A 259 -12.29 -1.66 13.37
CA GLU A 259 -13.62 -1.86 12.78
C GLU A 259 -14.21 -3.24 13.07
N ARG A 260 -13.37 -4.28 13.15
CA ARG A 260 -13.81 -5.61 13.60
C ARG A 260 -14.30 -5.61 15.04
N GLN A 261 -13.78 -4.73 15.89
CA GLN A 261 -14.09 -4.66 17.31
C GLN A 261 -15.27 -3.72 17.63
N TYR A 262 -15.31 -2.56 16.98
CA TYR A 262 -16.23 -1.46 17.31
C TYR A 262 -17.26 -1.16 16.21
N GLY A 263 -17.10 -1.75 15.02
CA GLY A 263 -17.91 -1.46 13.84
C GLY A 263 -17.40 -0.26 13.04
N THR A 264 -17.69 -0.26 11.74
CA THR A 264 -17.22 0.76 10.79
C THR A 264 -17.65 2.17 11.17
N ASP A 265 -18.92 2.36 11.50
CA ASP A 265 -19.48 3.70 11.74
C ASP A 265 -18.86 4.37 12.97
N ALA A 266 -18.64 3.61 14.05
CA ALA A 266 -18.03 4.11 15.27
C ALA A 266 -16.57 4.51 15.06
N VAL A 267 -15.79 3.67 14.36
CA VAL A 267 -14.37 3.96 14.06
C VAL A 267 -14.25 5.13 13.11
N GLN A 268 -15.09 5.22 12.08
CA GLN A 268 -15.08 6.34 11.15
C GLN A 268 -15.42 7.65 11.86
N ALA A 269 -16.47 7.68 12.69
CA ALA A 269 -16.82 8.86 13.46
C ALA A 269 -15.68 9.29 14.40
N ALA A 270 -15.05 8.34 15.10
CA ALA A 270 -13.90 8.61 15.95
C ALA A 270 -12.69 9.14 15.15
N TYR A 271 -12.41 8.56 13.98
CA TYR A 271 -11.32 8.99 13.10
C TYR A 271 -11.50 10.43 12.63
N GLN A 272 -12.73 10.82 12.28
CA GLN A 272 -13.07 12.16 11.84
C GLN A 272 -12.97 13.18 12.99
N ALA A 273 -13.26 12.76 14.22
CA ALA A 273 -13.15 13.61 15.40
C ALA A 273 -11.71 13.83 15.90
N ILE A 274 -10.73 13.05 15.43
CA ILE A 274 -9.31 13.21 15.80
C ILE A 274 -8.75 14.41 15.03
N ASP A 275 -8.29 15.43 15.74
CA ASP A 275 -7.48 16.49 15.16
C ASP A 275 -6.00 16.09 15.16
N VAL A 276 -5.37 16.11 13.99
CA VAL A 276 -3.94 15.75 13.81
C VAL A 276 -3.03 16.97 13.97
N SER A 277 -3.59 18.18 13.98
CA SER A 277 -2.84 19.44 14.01
C SER A 277 -2.30 19.83 15.40
N LEU A 278 -2.69 19.10 16.46
CA LEU A 278 -2.33 19.42 17.85
C LEU A 278 -1.04 18.75 18.35
N ASP A 279 -0.40 17.89 17.55
CA ASP A 279 0.85 17.23 17.91
C ASP A 279 2.02 17.82 17.09
N GLY A 280 2.51 18.98 17.55
CA GLY A 280 3.76 19.61 17.11
C GLY A 280 4.94 19.25 18.01
#